data_AF-A0A6P6TJ29-F1
#
_entry.id   AF-A0A6P6TJ29-F1
#
_cell.length_a   1.000
_cell.length_b   1.000
_cell.length_c   1.000
_cell.angle_alpha   90.00
_cell.angle_beta   90.00
_cell.angle_gamma   90.00
#
_symmetry.space_group_name_H-M   'P 1'
#
loop_
_entity.id
_entity.type
_entity.pdbx_description
1 polymer ?
#
loop_
_entity_poly.entity_id
_entity_poly.type
_entity_poly.pdbx_seq_one_letter_code
_entity_poly.pdbx_strand_id
1 'polypeptide(L)'
;MAASSPSSCVPSLRNHHQQPQFYCHRPSIRNPRIWNVFSGKLSRFPSFVISSSKGGLINSGRKRNLIKCNVLEEESSGSSINAKKDESFVGFFREAWPYFLAHRGSTFVVLVSAEIIDRSDLDHILMDISLLHGLGIKFVLVPGTHVQIDKLLIERGREAKYVGRYRITDSDSLQAAIDAAGRIRIMIEAMLSPGPSLSAIRRHGDNSRFHDGVSVASGNFLAAKRRGVVEGTDYASTGEVKKIDVSRIRERLDQDCIVILSNLGYSSSGEVLNCNTYEVATACALALGAEKLICIINGPILDDNGHLIRFLTLQDADMLIRERAKQSETAANYVKAVGQDDLTGLGCNVSHGTSPSLNENGFSHKYSATFQNGVGFDNGNGLWSSEQGFAIGGQERLSRLNGYLSELAAAAFVCRGGVQRVHLLDGKIGGVLLKELFQRDGVGTMVASDLYEGTRMARKIDIPGIKQLIQPLEESGILIRRTEEELLEALDSLIVVEREGQIIASAALFPFFKEKCGEVAAITVSPDCRGQGQGDKLLDYIEKKASSLGLEILFLLTTRTADWFVRRGFSECSIEHIPQERRKKINLSRRSKYYMKKLLPDRSGIRLDGAFT
;
A
#
# COMPACT_ATOMS: atom_id res chain seq x y z
N MET A 1 -1.53 51.38 -64.50
CA MET A 1 -0.75 50.41 -65.30
C MET A 1 -0.28 49.32 -64.36
N ALA A 2 -0.61 48.04 -64.44
CA ALA A 2 -1.61 47.22 -65.13
C ALA A 2 -1.78 46.00 -64.19
N ALA A 3 -2.95 45.73 -63.60
CA ALA A 3 -4.11 45.01 -64.14
C ALA A 3 -3.91 43.49 -64.28
N SER A 4 -4.60 42.72 -63.42
CA SER A 4 -5.54 41.62 -63.74
C SER A 4 -5.78 40.76 -62.48
N SER A 5 -6.81 41.02 -61.67
CA SER A 5 -8.25 40.67 -61.76
C SER A 5 -8.60 39.22 -61.31
N PRO A 6 -9.53 39.06 -60.33
CA PRO A 6 -9.95 37.78 -59.73
C PRO A 6 -11.25 37.22 -60.35
N SER A 7 -11.63 35.99 -59.98
CA SER A 7 -12.99 35.48 -60.23
C SER A 7 -13.54 34.70 -59.03
N SER A 8 -14.83 34.93 -58.78
CA SER A 8 -15.69 34.37 -57.74
C SER A 8 -16.93 33.79 -58.43
N CYS A 9 -17.55 32.74 -57.86
CA CYS A 9 -19.01 32.46 -57.92
C CYS A 9 -19.39 31.14 -57.19
N VAL A 10 -19.97 31.30 -55.99
CA VAL A 10 -21.21 30.76 -55.34
C VAL A 10 -21.98 29.58 -56.02
N PRO A 11 -22.69 28.70 -55.24
CA PRO A 11 -22.97 27.30 -55.56
C PRO A 11 -24.36 27.03 -56.17
N SER A 12 -24.58 25.81 -56.66
CA SER A 12 -25.90 25.34 -57.12
C SER A 12 -26.41 24.14 -56.31
N LEU A 13 -27.59 24.36 -55.71
CA LEU A 13 -28.51 23.35 -55.18
C LEU A 13 -29.35 22.78 -56.33
N ARG A 14 -29.51 21.45 -56.40
CA ARG A 14 -30.73 20.81 -56.89
C ARG A 14 -31.00 19.51 -56.15
N ASN A 15 -32.10 19.53 -55.41
CA ASN A 15 -32.80 18.39 -54.82
C ASN A 15 -33.34 17.45 -55.91
N HIS A 16 -33.33 16.14 -55.64
CA HIS A 16 -34.48 15.30 -55.94
C HIS A 16 -34.73 14.30 -54.80
N HIS A 17 -35.94 14.40 -54.28
CA HIS A 17 -36.57 13.51 -53.30
C HIS A 17 -36.66 12.06 -53.79
N GLN A 18 -36.38 11.12 -52.88
CA GLN A 18 -37.19 9.92 -52.67
C GLN A 18 -36.86 9.32 -51.28
N GLN A 19 -37.77 9.48 -50.32
CA GLN A 19 -38.00 8.51 -49.23
C GLN A 19 -38.94 7.40 -49.78
N PRO A 20 -39.15 6.22 -49.13
CA PRO A 20 -38.82 5.83 -47.75
C PRO A 20 -38.25 4.39 -47.60
N GLN A 21 -37.73 4.03 -46.41
CA GLN A 21 -38.14 2.86 -45.61
C GLN A 21 -37.24 2.65 -44.39
N PHE A 22 -37.89 2.51 -43.23
CA PHE A 22 -37.29 2.07 -41.98
C PHE A 22 -36.77 0.64 -42.09
N TYR A 23 -35.49 0.42 -41.73
CA TYR A 23 -35.03 -0.85 -41.18
C TYR A 23 -34.07 -0.58 -40.01
N CYS A 24 -34.52 -0.94 -38.81
CA CYS A 24 -33.67 -1.05 -37.65
C CYS A 24 -32.67 -2.20 -37.86
N HIS A 25 -31.37 -1.89 -37.95
CA HIS A 25 -30.32 -2.88 -37.79
C HIS A 25 -29.57 -2.67 -36.47
N ARG A 26 -29.91 -3.51 -35.48
CA ARG A 26 -29.04 -3.87 -34.36
C ARG A 26 -27.80 -4.60 -34.91
N PRO A 27 -26.58 -4.33 -34.45
CA PRO A 27 -25.51 -5.31 -34.55
C PRO A 27 -25.64 -6.30 -33.37
N SER A 28 -26.11 -7.51 -33.69
CA SER A 28 -25.98 -8.70 -32.85
C SER A 28 -24.87 -9.57 -33.42
N ILE A 29 -23.73 -9.65 -32.74
CA ILE A 29 -22.74 -10.74 -32.84
C ILE A 29 -22.13 -10.86 -31.43
N ARG A 30 -22.74 -11.61 -30.50
CA ARG A 30 -22.44 -13.02 -30.21
C ARG A 30 -21.08 -13.49 -30.72
N ASN A 31 -20.08 -13.48 -29.84
CA ASN A 31 -19.05 -14.50 -29.86
C ASN A 31 -18.97 -15.15 -28.46
N PRO A 32 -19.56 -16.35 -28.25
CA PRO A 32 -19.49 -17.09 -27.01
C PRO A 32 -18.33 -18.09 -27.12
N ARG A 33 -17.19 -17.83 -26.46
CA ARG A 33 -16.13 -18.81 -26.20
C ARG A 33 -15.15 -18.19 -25.22
N ILE A 34 -15.32 -18.53 -23.94
CA ILE A 34 -14.35 -18.72 -22.85
C ILE A 34 -15.20 -18.85 -21.57
N TRP A 35 -15.95 -19.94 -21.50
CA TRP A 35 -16.59 -20.48 -20.30
C TRP A 35 -16.68 -21.97 -20.55
N ASN A 36 -15.61 -22.69 -20.21
CA ASN A 36 -15.56 -24.14 -19.97
C ASN A 36 -14.09 -24.58 -19.82
N VAL A 37 -13.46 -24.19 -18.73
CA VAL A 37 -12.42 -25.00 -18.08
C VAL A 37 -12.73 -24.89 -16.59
N PHE A 38 -12.88 -26.03 -15.91
CA PHE A 38 -13.36 -26.18 -14.52
C PHE A 38 -14.87 -26.26 -14.29
N SER A 39 -15.55 -27.19 -14.96
CA SER A 39 -16.58 -28.01 -14.29
C SER A 39 -16.82 -29.30 -15.08
N GLY A 40 -16.48 -30.46 -14.51
CA GLY A 40 -16.63 -31.73 -15.22
C GLY A 40 -15.98 -32.95 -14.57
N LYS A 41 -16.61 -33.43 -13.49
CA LYS A 41 -16.75 -34.83 -13.03
C LYS A 41 -15.57 -35.82 -13.20
N LEU A 42 -15.13 -36.30 -12.02
CA LEU A 42 -14.67 -37.65 -11.73
C LEU A 42 -15.31 -38.73 -12.63
N SER A 43 -14.51 -39.48 -13.40
CA SER A 43 -14.61 -40.96 -13.52
C SER A 43 -13.62 -41.55 -14.54
N ARG A 44 -12.95 -42.63 -14.11
CA ARG A 44 -12.37 -43.76 -14.86
C ARG A 44 -11.04 -43.57 -15.63
N PHE A 45 -10.00 -44.18 -15.04
CA PHE A 45 -8.80 -44.70 -15.69
C PHE A 45 -9.12 -45.65 -16.86
N PRO A 46 -8.17 -45.80 -17.81
CA PRO A 46 -7.53 -47.10 -17.93
C PRO A 46 -6.00 -47.03 -17.98
N SER A 47 -5.41 -48.03 -17.34
CA SER A 47 -4.00 -48.37 -17.25
C SER A 47 -3.39 -48.68 -18.61
N PHE A 48 -2.15 -48.27 -18.87
CA PHE A 48 -1.31 -48.89 -19.88
C PHE A 48 0.08 -49.23 -19.33
N VAL A 49 0.37 -50.53 -19.45
CA VAL A 49 1.57 -51.26 -19.03
C VAL A 49 2.69 -50.99 -20.03
N ILE A 50 3.89 -50.68 -19.53
CA ILE A 50 5.11 -50.61 -20.36
C ILE A 50 5.70 -52.02 -20.44
N SER A 51 5.64 -52.66 -21.61
CA SER A 51 6.42 -53.86 -21.92
C SER A 51 7.69 -53.46 -22.67
N SER A 52 8.84 -53.86 -22.14
CA SER A 52 10.14 -53.73 -22.77
C SER A 52 10.37 -54.84 -23.81
N SER A 53 10.88 -54.48 -24.99
CA SER A 53 11.50 -55.44 -25.88
C SER A 53 12.66 -54.81 -26.65
N LYS A 54 13.86 -55.38 -26.42
CA LYS A 54 15.09 -55.11 -27.15
C LYS A 54 15.00 -55.62 -28.60
N GLY A 55 15.60 -54.89 -29.52
CA GLY A 55 15.93 -55.36 -30.88
C GLY A 55 16.80 -54.34 -31.60
N GLY A 56 18.06 -54.68 -31.87
CA GLY A 56 18.97 -53.86 -32.66
C GLY A 56 19.04 -54.31 -34.12
N LEU A 57 19.50 -53.42 -35.02
CA LEU A 57 20.36 -53.75 -36.18
C LEU A 57 20.86 -52.46 -36.91
N ILE A 58 22.18 -52.25 -36.88
CA ILE A 58 23.17 -52.00 -37.97
C ILE A 58 23.05 -50.81 -38.98
N ASN A 59 24.16 -50.02 -38.99
CA ASN A 59 24.88 -49.19 -40.03
C ASN A 59 24.11 -48.18 -40.91
N SER A 60 24.59 -46.97 -41.21
CA SER A 60 25.93 -46.41 -41.54
C SER A 60 25.85 -44.88 -41.28
N GLY A 61 26.88 -44.04 -41.13
CA GLY A 61 28.28 -44.03 -41.49
C GLY A 61 28.68 -42.58 -41.78
N ARG A 62 29.40 -41.90 -40.88
CA ARG A 62 30.44 -40.89 -41.18
C ARG A 62 31.04 -40.30 -39.90
N LYS A 63 32.31 -40.63 -39.68
CA LYS A 63 33.20 -40.08 -38.65
C LYS A 63 33.53 -38.62 -38.95
N ARG A 64 33.45 -37.74 -37.94
CA ARG A 64 34.44 -36.69 -37.71
C ARG A 64 34.70 -36.55 -36.20
N ASN A 65 35.97 -36.40 -35.89
CA ASN A 65 36.61 -36.59 -34.60
C ASN A 65 36.04 -35.69 -33.51
N LEU A 66 35.66 -36.28 -32.38
CA LEU A 66 35.57 -35.58 -31.11
C LEU A 66 36.37 -36.35 -30.06
N ILE A 67 37.23 -35.60 -29.39
CA ILE A 67 38.18 -36.03 -28.37
C ILE A 67 37.43 -36.73 -27.23
N LYS A 68 37.91 -37.94 -26.89
CA LYS A 68 37.46 -38.71 -25.73
C LYS A 68 37.89 -37.99 -24.45
N CYS A 69 36.93 -37.54 -23.64
CA CYS A 69 37.12 -37.43 -22.20
C CYS A 69 36.01 -38.23 -21.50
N ASN A 70 36.44 -38.97 -20.49
CA ASN A 70 35.78 -40.13 -19.91
C ASN A 70 34.44 -39.82 -19.22
N VAL A 71 33.63 -40.87 -19.24
CA VAL A 71 32.50 -41.13 -18.34
C VAL A 71 32.90 -40.86 -16.89
N LEU A 72 32.16 -39.99 -16.22
CA LEU A 72 31.78 -40.18 -14.83
C LEU A 72 30.25 -40.22 -14.79
N GLU A 73 29.73 -41.39 -14.43
CA GLU A 73 28.36 -41.55 -14.00
C GLU A 73 28.16 -40.70 -12.73
N GLU A 74 27.30 -39.70 -12.80
CA GLU A 74 26.62 -39.17 -11.61
C GLU A 74 25.12 -39.47 -11.75
N GLU A 75 24.69 -40.45 -10.98
CA GLU A 75 23.31 -40.86 -10.82
C GLU A 75 22.48 -39.81 -10.04
N SER A 76 21.26 -39.56 -10.54
CA SER A 76 20.01 -39.48 -9.75
C SER A 76 19.76 -38.41 -8.66
N SER A 77 20.40 -37.23 -8.66
CA SER A 77 20.04 -36.13 -7.72
C SER A 77 19.15 -35.02 -8.31
N GLY A 78 18.95 -34.97 -9.64
CA GLY A 78 18.26 -33.86 -10.32
C GLY A 78 16.73 -33.88 -10.29
N SER A 79 16.10 -35.03 -10.02
CA SER A 79 14.63 -35.18 -10.01
C SER A 79 13.97 -34.45 -8.82
N SER A 80 14.57 -34.57 -7.64
CA SER A 80 14.04 -34.06 -6.37
C SER A 80 14.07 -32.54 -6.26
N ILE A 81 15.02 -31.89 -6.94
CA ILE A 81 15.21 -30.43 -6.91
C ILE A 81 14.18 -29.74 -7.82
N ASN A 82 13.91 -30.31 -9.00
CA ASN A 82 12.89 -29.76 -9.90
C ASN A 82 11.48 -29.91 -9.31
N ALA A 83 11.14 -31.05 -8.70
CA ALA A 83 9.85 -31.22 -8.04
C ALA A 83 9.61 -30.19 -6.92
N LYS A 84 10.63 -29.91 -6.08
CA LYS A 84 10.55 -28.89 -5.03
C LYS A 84 10.43 -27.46 -5.59
N LYS A 85 11.10 -27.18 -6.72
CA LYS A 85 11.01 -25.89 -7.40
C LYS A 85 9.62 -25.68 -8.02
N ASP A 86 9.04 -26.72 -8.59
CA ASP A 86 7.71 -26.69 -9.19
C ASP A 86 6.62 -26.54 -8.11
N GLU A 87 6.72 -27.25 -6.98
CA GLU A 87 5.82 -27.07 -5.84
C GLU A 87 5.92 -25.66 -5.24
N SER A 88 7.14 -25.12 -5.09
CA SER A 88 7.37 -23.76 -4.63
C SER A 88 6.78 -22.72 -5.58
N PHE A 89 6.95 -22.89 -6.89
CA PHE A 89 6.37 -22.02 -7.91
C PHE A 89 4.84 -22.04 -7.89
N VAL A 90 4.24 -23.25 -7.84
CA VAL A 90 2.77 -23.40 -7.77
C VAL A 90 2.22 -22.81 -6.46
N GLY A 91 2.93 -22.99 -5.35
CA GLY A 91 2.61 -22.38 -4.05
C GLY A 91 2.58 -20.85 -4.14
N PHE A 92 3.68 -20.25 -4.60
CA PHE A 92 3.79 -18.81 -4.81
C PHE A 92 2.68 -18.28 -5.74
N PHE A 93 2.42 -18.96 -6.85
CA PHE A 93 1.41 -18.50 -7.80
C PHE A 93 0.00 -18.53 -7.20
N ARG A 94 -0.33 -19.56 -6.42
CA ARG A 94 -1.61 -19.63 -5.70
C ARG A 94 -1.72 -18.57 -4.61
N GLU A 95 -0.63 -18.26 -3.93
CA GLU A 95 -0.56 -17.21 -2.92
C GLU A 95 -0.71 -15.81 -3.55
N ALA A 96 -0.08 -15.56 -4.70
CA ALA A 96 -0.12 -14.29 -5.41
C ALA A 96 -1.44 -14.06 -6.18
N TRP A 97 -2.16 -15.13 -6.55
CA TRP A 97 -3.35 -15.04 -7.40
C TRP A 97 -4.46 -14.09 -6.90
N PRO A 98 -4.84 -14.09 -5.61
CA PRO A 98 -5.84 -13.17 -5.08
C PRO A 98 -5.43 -11.71 -5.27
N TYR A 99 -4.15 -11.39 -5.10
CA TYR A 99 -3.62 -10.04 -5.24
C TYR A 99 -3.61 -9.58 -6.71
N PHE A 100 -3.36 -10.48 -7.67
CA PHE A 100 -3.53 -10.15 -9.11
C PHE A 100 -4.94 -9.68 -9.43
N LEU A 101 -5.96 -10.35 -8.88
CA LEU A 101 -7.35 -9.98 -9.08
C LEU A 101 -7.69 -8.68 -8.34
N ALA A 102 -7.16 -8.49 -7.13
CA ALA A 102 -7.42 -7.31 -6.30
C ALA A 102 -6.84 -6.02 -6.91
N HIS A 103 -5.70 -6.08 -7.58
CA HIS A 103 -5.03 -4.89 -8.13
C HIS A 103 -5.41 -4.60 -9.59
N ARG A 104 -6.16 -5.48 -10.24
CA ARG A 104 -6.50 -5.31 -11.66
C ARG A 104 -7.45 -4.14 -11.85
N GLY A 105 -7.07 -3.21 -12.72
CA GLY A 105 -7.82 -1.98 -13.00
C GLY A 105 -7.59 -0.86 -11.99
N SER A 106 -6.87 -1.14 -10.90
CA SER A 106 -6.49 -0.16 -9.88
C SER A 106 -5.52 0.86 -10.44
N THR A 107 -5.64 2.11 -9.98
CA THR A 107 -4.72 3.20 -10.35
C THR A 107 -3.72 3.43 -9.24
N PHE A 108 -2.43 3.23 -9.55
CA PHE A 108 -1.31 3.47 -8.64
C PHE A 108 -0.52 4.70 -9.10
N VAL A 109 -0.25 5.60 -8.16
CA VAL A 109 0.71 6.69 -8.36
C VAL A 109 2.04 6.24 -7.78
N VAL A 110 3.11 6.27 -8.58
CA VAL A 110 4.44 5.84 -8.17
C VAL A 110 5.39 7.03 -8.20
N LEU A 111 5.80 7.47 -7.02
CA LEU A 111 6.83 8.49 -6.84
C LEU A 111 8.20 7.81 -6.75
N VAL A 112 9.11 8.13 -7.66
CA VAL A 112 10.49 7.61 -7.63
C VAL A 112 11.43 8.70 -7.16
N SER A 113 12.08 8.50 -6.01
CA SER A 113 12.99 9.51 -5.47
C SER A 113 14.19 9.73 -6.40
N ALA A 114 14.68 10.97 -6.51
CA ALA A 114 15.73 11.34 -7.47
C ALA A 114 17.07 10.62 -7.22
N GLU A 115 17.31 10.15 -5.98
CA GLU A 115 18.49 9.35 -5.62
C GLU A 115 18.51 7.97 -6.28
N ILE A 116 17.35 7.46 -6.71
CA ILE A 116 17.22 6.17 -7.40
C ILE A 116 17.34 6.33 -8.92
N ILE A 117 17.04 7.53 -9.46
CA ILE A 117 16.96 7.77 -10.90
C ILE A 117 18.28 7.52 -11.65
N ASP A 118 19.43 7.83 -11.04
CA ASP A 118 20.75 7.62 -11.66
C ASP A 118 21.36 6.24 -11.35
N ARG A 119 20.61 5.36 -10.66
CA ARG A 119 21.10 4.03 -10.24
C ARG A 119 20.60 2.97 -11.21
N SER A 120 21.37 1.88 -11.33
CA SER A 120 20.95 0.67 -12.06
C SER A 120 19.68 0.02 -11.47
N ASP A 121 19.36 0.35 -10.22
CA ASP A 121 18.17 -0.15 -9.53
C ASP A 121 16.86 0.31 -10.21
N LEU A 122 16.88 1.47 -10.90
CA LEU A 122 15.72 1.98 -11.64
C LEU A 122 15.24 1.02 -12.72
N ASP A 123 16.17 0.36 -13.41
CA ASP A 123 15.85 -0.56 -14.51
C ASP A 123 14.96 -1.70 -14.02
N HIS A 124 15.29 -2.28 -12.86
CA HIS A 124 14.50 -3.33 -12.24
C HIS A 124 13.11 -2.85 -11.83
N ILE A 125 13.00 -1.63 -11.30
CA ILE A 125 11.72 -1.03 -10.91
C ILE A 125 10.84 -0.80 -12.14
N LEU A 126 11.39 -0.27 -13.24
CA LEU A 126 10.65 -0.03 -14.47
C LEU A 126 10.24 -1.35 -15.16
N MET A 127 11.09 -2.38 -15.10
CA MET A 127 10.73 -3.73 -15.55
C MET A 127 9.56 -4.31 -14.75
N ASP A 128 9.57 -4.16 -13.42
CA ASP A 128 8.47 -4.58 -12.55
C ASP A 128 7.19 -3.82 -12.87
N ILE A 129 7.27 -2.49 -13.05
CA ILE A 129 6.12 -1.64 -13.46
C ILE A 129 5.56 -2.11 -14.81
N SER A 130 6.42 -2.40 -15.77
CA SER A 130 6.05 -2.89 -17.11
C SER A 130 5.31 -4.23 -17.03
N LEU A 131 5.78 -5.16 -16.18
CA LEU A 131 5.11 -6.43 -15.91
C LEU A 131 3.74 -6.22 -15.23
N LEU A 132 3.69 -5.41 -14.18
CA LEU A 132 2.48 -5.09 -13.43
C LEU A 132 1.43 -4.39 -14.30
N HIS A 133 1.88 -3.53 -15.22
CA HIS A 133 1.02 -2.87 -16.18
C HIS A 133 0.36 -3.90 -17.11
N GLY A 134 1.13 -4.88 -17.59
CA GLY A 134 0.60 -6.03 -18.35
C GLY A 134 -0.40 -6.90 -17.58
N LEU A 135 -0.42 -6.85 -16.25
CA LEU A 135 -1.45 -7.49 -15.40
C LEU A 135 -2.74 -6.64 -15.27
N GLY A 136 -2.75 -5.44 -15.85
CA GLY A 136 -3.89 -4.52 -15.90
C GLY A 136 -3.87 -3.45 -14.81
N ILE A 137 -2.73 -3.18 -14.17
CA ILE A 137 -2.58 -2.07 -13.23
C ILE A 137 -2.31 -0.78 -14.02
N LYS A 138 -2.99 0.30 -13.65
CA LYS A 138 -2.83 1.64 -14.26
C LYS A 138 -1.80 2.44 -13.47
N PHE A 139 -0.76 2.94 -14.15
CA PHE A 139 0.34 3.64 -13.50
C PHE A 139 0.45 5.11 -13.89
N VAL A 140 0.63 5.97 -12.88
CA VAL A 140 1.12 7.34 -13.04
C VAL A 140 2.48 7.46 -12.35
N LEU A 141 3.54 7.68 -13.11
CA LEU A 141 4.91 7.78 -12.62
C LEU A 141 5.29 9.24 -12.40
N VAL A 142 5.81 9.55 -11.22
CA VAL A 142 6.30 10.88 -10.84
C VAL A 142 7.78 10.76 -10.52
N PRO A 143 8.70 11.04 -11.45
CA PRO A 143 10.13 10.93 -11.19
C PRO A 143 10.66 12.16 -10.45
N GLY A 144 11.51 11.91 -9.46
CA GLY A 144 12.29 12.93 -8.77
C GLY A 144 13.39 13.49 -9.65
N THR A 145 13.63 14.80 -9.56
CA THR A 145 14.60 15.50 -10.44
C THR A 145 15.65 16.28 -9.66
N HIS A 146 15.49 16.45 -8.34
CA HIS A 146 16.28 17.40 -7.56
C HIS A 146 17.79 17.09 -7.55
N VAL A 147 18.18 15.81 -7.51
CA VAL A 147 19.60 15.40 -7.56
C VAL A 147 20.24 15.75 -8.90
N GLN A 148 19.53 15.53 -10.01
CA GLN A 148 20.01 15.80 -11.36
C GLN A 148 20.11 17.31 -11.62
N ILE A 149 19.17 18.10 -11.08
CA ILE A 149 19.24 19.57 -11.13
C ILE A 149 20.48 20.08 -10.38
N ASP A 150 20.75 19.53 -9.19
CA ASP A 150 21.94 19.91 -8.40
C ASP A 150 23.24 19.59 -9.16
N LYS A 151 23.33 18.42 -9.78
CA LYS A 151 24.49 18.06 -10.62
C LYS A 151 24.70 19.01 -11.79
N LEU A 152 23.63 19.32 -12.54
CA LEU A 152 23.70 20.25 -13.67
C LEU A 152 24.08 21.67 -13.25
N LEU A 153 23.64 22.12 -12.08
CA LEU A 153 24.04 23.42 -11.53
C LEU A 153 25.53 23.45 -11.18
N ILE A 154 26.03 22.41 -10.53
CA ILE A 154 27.46 22.27 -10.20
C ILE A 154 28.31 22.27 -11.48
N GLU A 155 27.89 21.53 -12.51
CA GLU A 155 28.56 21.52 -13.82
C GLU A 155 28.60 22.90 -14.49
N ARG A 156 27.61 23.76 -14.20
CA ARG A 156 27.54 25.16 -14.66
C ARG A 156 28.26 26.14 -13.74
N GLY A 157 28.95 25.66 -12.70
CA GLY A 157 29.64 26.51 -11.72
C GLY A 157 28.67 27.31 -10.83
N ARG A 158 27.47 26.79 -10.60
CA ARG A 158 26.43 27.36 -9.75
C ARG A 158 26.14 26.45 -8.56
N GLU A 159 25.63 27.02 -7.49
CA GLU A 159 25.20 26.29 -6.30
C GLU A 159 23.68 26.31 -6.15
N ALA A 160 23.13 25.19 -5.70
CA ALA A 160 21.72 25.06 -5.41
C ALA A 160 21.34 25.81 -4.13
N LYS A 161 20.29 26.64 -4.20
CA LYS A 161 19.76 27.40 -3.06
C LYS A 161 18.41 26.84 -2.64
N TYR A 162 18.28 26.56 -1.35
CA TYR A 162 17.05 26.05 -0.75
C TYR A 162 16.62 26.94 0.41
N VAL A 163 15.31 27.12 0.57
CA VAL A 163 14.71 27.78 1.73
C VAL A 163 13.50 26.95 2.16
N GLY A 164 13.60 26.35 3.35
CA GLY A 164 12.70 25.31 3.83
C GLY A 164 12.69 24.12 2.87
N ARG A 165 11.48 23.73 2.44
CA ARG A 165 11.21 22.59 1.54
C ARG A 165 11.30 22.87 0.04
N TYR A 166 11.58 24.11 -0.35
CA TYR A 166 11.59 24.53 -1.75
C TYR A 166 12.97 24.99 -2.18
N ARG A 167 13.32 24.68 -3.43
CA ARG A 167 14.45 25.29 -4.12
C ARG A 167 14.06 26.70 -4.57
N ILE A 168 14.98 27.65 -4.48
CA ILE A 168 14.84 28.93 -5.20
C ILE A 168 15.24 28.68 -6.66
N THR A 169 14.30 28.85 -7.59
CA THR A 169 14.52 28.54 -8.99
C THR A 169 14.77 29.81 -9.79
N ASP A 170 16.02 30.28 -9.77
CA ASP A 170 16.48 31.33 -10.68
C ASP A 170 16.54 30.86 -12.15
N SER A 171 16.94 31.75 -13.07
CA SER A 171 16.97 31.43 -14.50
C SER A 171 17.88 30.24 -14.82
N ASP A 172 19.07 30.16 -14.20
CA ASP A 172 20.03 29.07 -14.42
C ASP A 172 19.48 27.74 -13.85
N SER A 173 18.87 27.78 -12.67
CA SER A 173 18.20 26.64 -12.04
C SER A 173 16.98 26.17 -12.82
N LEU A 174 16.22 27.07 -13.45
CA LEU A 174 15.09 26.71 -14.29
C LEU A 174 15.54 25.96 -15.53
N GLN A 175 16.60 26.42 -16.20
CA GLN A 175 17.17 25.71 -17.35
C GLN A 175 17.67 24.32 -16.94
N ALA A 176 18.37 24.21 -15.80
CA ALA A 176 18.79 22.91 -15.27
C ALA A 176 17.60 22.00 -14.93
N ALA A 177 16.50 22.55 -14.42
CA ALA A 177 15.26 21.81 -14.18
C ALA A 177 14.61 21.29 -15.46
N ILE A 178 14.56 22.11 -16.51
CA ILE A 178 14.05 21.72 -17.83
C ILE A 178 14.88 20.58 -18.42
N ASP A 179 16.22 20.73 -18.40
CA ASP A 179 17.13 19.72 -18.94
C ASP A 179 17.06 18.40 -18.17
N ALA A 180 17.08 18.45 -16.83
CA ALA A 180 16.96 17.27 -15.98
C ALA A 180 15.63 16.53 -16.22
N ALA A 181 14.51 17.25 -16.17
CA ALA A 181 13.19 16.66 -16.36
C ALA A 181 13.01 16.06 -17.77
N GLY A 182 13.49 16.76 -18.80
CA GLY A 182 13.46 16.27 -20.18
C GLY A 182 14.29 15.01 -20.36
N ARG A 183 15.52 14.99 -19.84
CA ARG A 183 16.41 13.82 -19.90
C ARG A 183 15.81 12.60 -19.20
N ILE A 184 15.29 12.79 -17.98
CA ILE A 184 14.70 11.71 -17.19
C ILE A 184 13.45 11.15 -17.89
N ARG A 185 12.59 12.01 -18.42
CA ARG A 185 11.41 11.59 -19.19
C ARG A 185 11.80 10.71 -20.38
N ILE A 186 12.71 11.19 -21.24
CA ILE A 186 13.14 10.46 -22.44
C ILE A 186 13.75 9.11 -22.05
N MET A 187 14.56 9.08 -20.99
CA MET A 187 15.16 7.86 -20.47
C MET A 187 14.11 6.84 -20.02
N ILE A 188 13.13 7.25 -19.21
CA ILE A 188 12.06 6.35 -18.73
C ILE A 188 11.19 5.86 -19.90
N GLU A 189 10.82 6.75 -20.83
CA GLU A 189 10.08 6.37 -22.05
C GLU A 189 10.86 5.31 -22.84
N ALA A 190 12.16 5.48 -23.04
CA ALA A 190 13.00 4.51 -23.72
C ALA A 190 13.12 3.18 -22.97
N MET A 191 13.22 3.18 -21.65
CA MET A 191 13.33 1.98 -20.82
C MET A 191 12.04 1.16 -20.76
N LEU A 192 10.88 1.81 -20.81
CA LEU A 192 9.57 1.14 -20.79
C LEU A 192 9.14 0.65 -22.18
N SER A 193 9.62 1.29 -23.25
CA SER A 193 9.23 0.98 -24.64
C SER A 193 9.35 -0.50 -25.06
N PRO A 194 10.39 -1.28 -24.65
CA PRO A 194 10.48 -2.69 -24.99
C PRO A 194 9.35 -3.56 -24.40
N GLY A 195 8.66 -3.06 -23.37
CA GLY A 195 7.72 -3.85 -22.58
C GLY A 195 8.41 -4.97 -21.78
N PRO A 196 7.65 -5.78 -21.02
CA PRO A 196 8.22 -6.97 -20.42
C PRO A 196 8.56 -7.97 -21.54
N SER A 197 9.69 -8.68 -21.43
CA SER A 197 10.11 -9.72 -22.36
C SER A 197 9.21 -10.97 -22.30
N LEU A 198 7.90 -10.82 -22.47
CA LEU A 198 6.93 -11.92 -22.59
C LEU A 198 6.92 -12.52 -24.01
N SER A 199 7.68 -11.93 -24.94
CA SER A 199 7.83 -12.33 -26.34
C SER A 199 8.78 -13.51 -26.57
N ALA A 200 8.62 -14.58 -25.78
CA ALA A 200 9.08 -15.93 -26.15
C ALA A 200 7.93 -16.88 -26.53
N ILE A 201 6.67 -16.45 -26.38
CA ILE A 201 5.54 -17.15 -27.00
C ILE A 201 5.46 -16.67 -28.45
N ARG A 202 6.20 -17.34 -29.34
CA ARG A 202 6.02 -17.21 -30.79
C ARG A 202 4.57 -17.55 -31.14
N ARG A 203 3.71 -16.54 -31.25
CA ARG A 203 2.47 -16.68 -32.00
C ARG A 203 2.85 -16.70 -33.48
N HIS A 204 3.03 -17.89 -34.03
CA HIS A 204 3.04 -18.06 -35.48
C HIS A 204 1.67 -17.60 -36.00
N GLY A 205 1.61 -16.45 -36.69
CA GLY A 205 0.48 -16.15 -37.57
C GLY A 205 -0.22 -14.80 -37.44
N ASP A 206 0.38 -13.77 -36.84
CA ASP A 206 -0.17 -12.41 -36.99
C ASP A 206 0.92 -11.36 -37.13
N ASN A 207 1.09 -10.84 -38.35
CA ASN A 207 2.02 -9.77 -38.70
C ASN A 207 1.44 -8.37 -38.42
N SER A 208 0.30 -8.26 -37.74
CA SER A 208 -0.42 -6.98 -37.54
C SER A 208 -0.13 -6.27 -36.21
N ARG A 209 1.06 -6.40 -35.62
CA ARG A 209 1.45 -5.56 -34.47
C ARG A 209 2.90 -5.10 -34.57
N PHE A 210 3.09 -3.94 -35.19
CA PHE A 210 4.11 -3.01 -34.73
C PHE A 210 3.85 -2.79 -33.22
N HIS A 211 4.76 -3.28 -32.38
CA HIS A 211 4.85 -3.05 -30.93
C HIS A 211 3.69 -3.63 -30.07
N ASP A 212 3.82 -4.87 -29.60
CA ASP A 212 3.16 -5.34 -28.36
C ASP A 212 3.96 -4.80 -27.13
N GLY A 213 4.43 -3.54 -27.22
CA GLY A 213 5.25 -2.85 -26.22
C GLY A 213 4.39 -1.94 -25.35
N VAL A 214 4.94 -1.47 -24.23
CA VAL A 214 4.20 -0.61 -23.30
C VAL A 214 4.09 0.81 -23.87
N SER A 215 2.86 1.33 -23.95
CA SER A 215 2.61 2.71 -24.34
C SER A 215 2.85 3.65 -23.17
N VAL A 216 3.62 4.71 -23.40
CA VAL A 216 3.95 5.72 -22.39
C VAL A 216 3.49 7.09 -22.88
N ALA A 217 2.76 7.80 -22.02
CA ALA A 217 2.20 9.12 -22.32
C ALA A 217 2.70 10.16 -21.31
N SER A 218 2.97 11.36 -21.79
CA SER A 218 3.41 12.50 -20.98
C SER A 218 2.87 13.79 -21.61
N GLY A 219 2.67 14.84 -20.82
CA GLY A 219 1.99 16.03 -21.31
C GLY A 219 1.78 17.12 -20.27
N ASN A 220 1.01 18.14 -20.64
CA ASN A 220 0.68 19.30 -19.83
C ASN A 220 -0.44 19.01 -18.81
N PHE A 221 -0.25 17.99 -17.97
CA PHE A 221 -1.23 17.57 -16.97
C PHE A 221 -1.18 18.40 -15.68
N LEU A 222 -0.09 19.16 -15.45
CA LEU A 222 0.15 19.94 -14.24
C LEU A 222 0.01 21.44 -14.51
N ALA A 223 -1.02 22.05 -13.93
CA ALA A 223 -1.14 23.50 -13.85
C ALA A 223 -0.52 24.01 -12.54
N ALA A 224 0.32 25.03 -12.63
CA ALA A 224 1.05 25.58 -11.49
C ALA A 224 0.89 27.10 -11.40
N LYS A 225 1.09 27.64 -10.20
CA LYS A 225 1.21 29.09 -9.95
C LYS A 225 2.57 29.39 -9.35
N ARG A 226 3.10 30.60 -9.57
CA ARG A 226 4.34 31.03 -8.90
C ARG A 226 4.12 31.05 -7.39
N ARG A 227 5.09 30.56 -6.63
CA ARG A 227 5.12 30.74 -5.17
C ARG A 227 5.30 32.21 -4.79
N GLY A 228 6.03 32.96 -5.61
CA GLY A 228 6.28 34.39 -5.41
C GLY A 228 7.20 34.66 -4.23
N VAL A 229 6.99 35.80 -3.56
CA VAL A 229 7.76 36.22 -2.40
C VAL A 229 7.06 35.77 -1.13
N VAL A 230 7.69 34.88 -0.37
CA VAL A 230 7.16 34.37 0.91
C VAL A 230 8.18 34.63 1.99
N GLU A 231 7.75 35.25 3.10
CA GLU A 231 8.62 35.61 4.25
C GLU A 231 9.88 36.39 3.83
N GLY A 232 9.73 37.29 2.85
CA GLY A 232 10.83 38.12 2.34
C GLY A 232 11.78 37.43 1.37
N THR A 233 11.59 36.13 1.07
CA THR A 233 12.39 35.39 0.08
C THR A 233 11.66 35.31 -1.25
N ASP A 234 12.27 35.78 -2.34
CA ASP A 234 11.78 35.59 -3.70
C ASP A 234 12.17 34.22 -4.24
N TYR A 235 11.18 33.38 -4.52
CA TYR A 235 11.38 32.04 -5.06
C TYR A 235 11.47 32.00 -6.61
N ALA A 236 11.38 33.15 -7.28
CA ALA A 236 11.50 33.30 -8.73
C ALA A 236 10.57 32.36 -9.52
N SER A 237 11.11 31.35 -10.22
CA SER A 237 10.36 30.41 -11.07
C SER A 237 9.93 29.13 -10.35
N THR A 238 9.99 29.10 -9.02
CA THR A 238 9.45 27.99 -8.24
C THR A 238 7.93 28.05 -8.24
N GLY A 239 7.32 26.90 -8.55
CA GLY A 239 5.88 26.74 -8.65
C GLY A 239 5.28 26.00 -7.47
N GLU A 240 4.00 26.26 -7.24
CA GLU A 240 3.10 25.47 -6.40
C GLU A 240 2.03 24.83 -7.28
N VAL A 241 1.60 23.62 -6.91
CA VAL A 241 0.57 22.90 -7.65
C VAL A 241 -0.76 23.63 -7.52
N LYS A 242 -1.34 24.03 -8.66
CA LYS A 242 -2.66 24.66 -8.71
C LYS A 242 -3.76 23.65 -9.02
N LYS A 243 -3.52 22.76 -9.99
CA LYS A 243 -4.49 21.76 -10.45
C LYS A 243 -3.81 20.64 -11.23
N ILE A 244 -4.34 19.42 -11.09
CA ILE A 244 -4.00 18.27 -11.93
C ILE A 244 -5.15 18.01 -12.92
N ASP A 245 -4.84 17.84 -14.21
CA ASP A 245 -5.83 17.49 -15.24
C ASP A 245 -6.16 15.99 -15.20
N VAL A 246 -6.99 15.62 -14.23
CA VAL A 246 -7.46 14.25 -14.01
C VAL A 246 -8.15 13.66 -15.23
N SER A 247 -8.89 14.46 -16.00
CA SER A 247 -9.67 13.96 -17.14
C SER A 247 -8.75 13.44 -18.25
N ARG A 248 -7.72 14.22 -18.60
CA ARG A 248 -6.74 13.80 -19.62
C ARG A 248 -5.84 12.67 -19.14
N ILE A 249 -5.49 12.63 -17.85
CA ILE A 249 -4.74 11.50 -17.29
C ILE A 249 -5.57 10.22 -17.41
N ARG A 250 -6.84 10.24 -16.97
CA ARG A 250 -7.73 9.07 -17.06
C ARG A 250 -7.94 8.59 -18.49
N GLU A 251 -8.10 9.50 -19.44
CA GLU A 251 -8.20 9.15 -20.86
C GLU A 251 -6.99 8.33 -21.35
N ARG A 252 -5.77 8.71 -20.93
CA ARG A 252 -4.54 7.96 -21.27
C ARG A 252 -4.48 6.62 -20.53
N LEU A 253 -4.84 6.58 -19.25
CA LEU A 253 -4.87 5.34 -18.48
C LEU A 253 -5.91 4.34 -19.00
N ASP A 254 -7.03 4.82 -19.54
CA ASP A 254 -8.07 3.99 -20.15
C ASP A 254 -7.68 3.45 -21.54
N GLN A 255 -6.72 4.11 -22.20
CA GLN A 255 -6.07 3.66 -23.43
C GLN A 255 -4.89 2.72 -23.18
N ASP A 256 -4.74 2.22 -21.95
CA ASP A 256 -3.65 1.32 -21.54
C ASP A 256 -2.25 1.95 -21.71
N CYS A 257 -2.15 3.24 -21.38
CA CYS A 257 -0.87 3.94 -21.32
C CYS A 257 -0.39 4.10 -19.88
N ILE A 258 0.91 4.00 -19.65
CA ILE A 258 1.58 4.50 -18.45
C ILE A 258 1.74 6.02 -18.59
N VAL A 259 1.33 6.79 -17.58
CA VAL A 259 1.45 8.25 -17.61
C VAL A 259 2.69 8.69 -16.84
N ILE A 260 3.56 9.51 -17.44
CA ILE A 260 4.66 10.19 -16.73
C ILE A 260 4.24 11.64 -16.44
N LEU A 261 4.28 12.00 -15.16
CA LEU A 261 3.99 13.34 -14.66
C LEU A 261 5.27 14.01 -14.15
N SER A 262 5.75 15.01 -14.89
CA SER A 262 6.95 15.78 -14.54
C SER A 262 6.70 16.75 -13.37
N ASN A 263 7.77 17.16 -12.69
CA ASN A 263 7.75 18.24 -11.70
C ASN A 263 7.59 19.64 -12.33
N LEU A 264 7.66 19.77 -13.66
CA LEU A 264 7.45 21.02 -14.36
C LEU A 264 5.95 21.31 -14.53
N GLY A 265 5.50 22.42 -13.98
CA GLY A 265 4.13 22.91 -14.11
C GLY A 265 4.04 24.13 -15.01
N TYR A 266 2.86 24.38 -15.55
CA TYR A 266 2.62 25.50 -16.47
C TYR A 266 1.66 26.52 -15.86
N SER A 267 2.02 27.80 -15.94
CA SER A 267 1.15 28.90 -15.53
C SER A 267 0.08 29.19 -16.59
N SER A 268 -0.94 29.98 -16.23
CA SER A 268 -1.94 30.46 -17.20
C SER A 268 -1.36 31.39 -18.28
N SER A 269 -0.19 31.98 -18.04
CA SER A 269 0.55 32.78 -19.03
C SER A 269 1.49 31.93 -19.91
N GLY A 270 1.58 30.62 -19.67
CA GLY A 270 2.46 29.71 -20.43
C GLY A 270 3.90 29.66 -19.91
N GLU A 271 4.17 30.19 -18.72
CA GLU A 271 5.49 30.08 -18.08
C GLU A 271 5.70 28.68 -17.51
N VAL A 272 6.94 28.20 -17.56
CA VAL A 272 7.35 26.94 -16.94
C VAL A 272 7.81 27.22 -15.52
N LEU A 273 7.28 26.46 -14.56
CA LEU A 273 7.59 26.57 -13.15
C LEU A 273 8.10 25.24 -12.60
N ASN A 274 9.14 25.31 -11.77
CA ASN A 274 9.70 24.15 -11.10
C ASN A 274 8.92 23.88 -9.81
N CYS A 275 8.07 22.84 -9.80
CA CYS A 275 7.29 22.45 -8.64
C CYS A 275 8.02 21.39 -7.80
N ASN A 276 7.65 21.26 -6.53
CA ASN A 276 8.19 20.19 -5.69
C ASN A 276 7.63 18.82 -6.13
N THR A 277 8.48 17.83 -6.38
CA THR A 277 8.04 16.51 -6.88
C THR A 277 7.07 15.80 -5.94
N TYR A 278 7.27 15.88 -4.62
CA TYR A 278 6.37 15.26 -3.65
C TYR A 278 5.03 15.98 -3.61
N GLU A 279 5.03 17.31 -3.72
CA GLU A 279 3.78 18.08 -3.86
C GLU A 279 2.99 17.64 -5.10
N VAL A 280 3.67 17.46 -6.23
CA VAL A 280 3.05 16.97 -7.47
C VAL A 280 2.49 15.56 -7.31
N ALA A 281 3.26 14.63 -6.72
CA ALA A 281 2.84 13.25 -6.54
C ALA A 281 1.65 13.11 -5.57
N THR A 282 1.72 13.79 -4.43
CA THR A 282 0.68 13.78 -3.41
C THR A 282 -0.61 14.44 -3.94
N ALA A 283 -0.52 15.59 -4.62
CA ALA A 283 -1.66 16.22 -5.27
C ALA A 283 -2.27 15.33 -6.36
N CYS A 284 -1.45 14.65 -7.16
CA CYS A 284 -1.90 13.73 -8.20
C CYS A 284 -2.65 12.52 -7.61
N ALA A 285 -2.10 11.89 -6.57
CA ALA A 285 -2.73 10.76 -5.91
C ALA A 285 -4.10 11.11 -5.31
N LEU A 286 -4.19 12.27 -4.64
CA LEU A 286 -5.44 12.79 -4.08
C LEU A 286 -6.45 13.13 -5.18
N ALA A 287 -6.03 13.87 -6.22
CA ALA A 287 -6.92 14.29 -7.31
C ALA A 287 -7.46 13.10 -8.13
N LEU A 288 -6.65 12.06 -8.35
CA LEU A 288 -7.09 10.86 -9.06
C LEU A 288 -8.01 9.97 -8.22
N GLY A 289 -7.96 10.09 -6.89
CA GLY A 289 -8.50 9.09 -5.98
C GLY A 289 -7.77 7.76 -6.15
N ALA A 290 -6.44 7.82 -6.22
CA ALA A 290 -5.61 6.63 -6.43
C ALA A 290 -5.84 5.60 -5.33
N GLU A 291 -5.80 4.32 -5.69
CA GLU A 291 -5.95 3.25 -4.69
C GLU A 291 -4.71 3.18 -3.80
N LYS A 292 -3.53 3.39 -4.41
CA LYS A 292 -2.25 3.37 -3.73
C LYS A 292 -1.34 4.48 -4.23
N LEU A 293 -0.63 5.12 -3.29
CA LEU A 293 0.58 5.87 -3.60
C LEU A 293 1.78 5.01 -3.18
N ILE A 294 2.72 4.79 -4.09
CA ILE A 294 3.95 4.04 -3.84
C ILE A 294 5.11 5.00 -3.95
N CYS A 295 5.86 5.21 -2.86
CA CYS A 295 7.07 6.01 -2.86
C CYS A 295 8.28 5.08 -2.85
N ILE A 296 9.04 5.09 -3.93
CA ILE A 296 10.33 4.43 -4.02
C ILE A 296 11.39 5.39 -3.45
N ILE A 297 11.86 5.07 -2.26
CA ILE A 297 12.78 5.88 -1.46
C ILE A 297 14.17 5.22 -1.40
N ASN A 298 15.13 5.94 -0.82
CA ASN A 298 16.50 5.48 -0.66
C ASN A 298 16.74 5.00 0.79
N GLY A 299 16.46 3.74 1.06
CA GLY A 299 16.58 3.13 2.39
C GLY A 299 15.23 2.81 3.08
N PRO A 300 15.22 1.89 4.07
CA PRO A 300 14.02 1.50 4.81
C PRO A 300 13.64 2.50 5.91
N ILE A 301 12.41 2.38 6.43
CA ILE A 301 11.95 3.12 7.61
C ILE A 301 12.12 2.26 8.85
N LEU A 302 12.94 2.74 9.79
CA LEU A 302 13.31 2.00 10.98
C LEU A 302 12.71 2.64 12.23
N ASP A 303 12.42 1.82 13.23
CA ASP A 303 12.09 2.26 14.60
C ASP A 303 13.36 2.73 15.34
N ASP A 304 13.18 3.20 16.58
CA ASP A 304 14.30 3.66 17.43
C ASP A 304 15.29 2.54 17.80
N ASN A 305 14.90 1.29 17.62
CA ASN A 305 15.73 0.10 17.86
C ASN A 305 16.41 -0.39 16.58
N GLY A 306 16.19 0.25 15.43
CA GLY A 306 16.73 -0.15 14.13
C GLY A 306 15.96 -1.27 13.42
N HIS A 307 14.76 -1.63 13.86
CA HIS A 307 13.89 -2.61 13.20
C HIS A 307 13.00 -1.94 12.14
N LEU A 308 12.78 -2.62 11.02
CA LEU A 308 11.86 -2.17 9.96
C LEU A 308 10.43 -2.08 10.50
N ILE A 309 9.83 -0.90 10.37
CA ILE A 309 8.41 -0.70 10.62
C ILE A 309 7.65 -1.17 9.38
N ARG A 310 6.97 -2.32 9.44
CA ARG A 310 6.25 -2.86 8.27
C ARG A 310 4.91 -2.21 8.02
N PHE A 311 4.22 -1.85 9.11
CA PHE A 311 2.86 -1.34 9.06
C PHE A 311 2.66 -0.23 10.09
N LEU A 312 1.98 0.83 9.68
CA LEU A 312 1.50 1.90 10.54
C LEU A 312 0.04 2.19 10.21
N THR A 313 -0.79 2.26 11.24
CA THR A 313 -2.09 2.91 11.07
C THR A 313 -1.88 4.42 10.86
N LEU A 314 -2.84 5.10 10.25
CA LEU A 314 -2.79 6.55 10.13
C LEU A 314 -2.61 7.24 11.49
N GLN A 315 -3.20 6.69 12.56
CA GLN A 315 -3.06 7.21 13.92
C GLN A 315 -1.64 7.03 14.46
N ASP A 316 -1.05 5.84 14.28
CA ASP A 316 0.32 5.56 14.73
C ASP A 316 1.33 6.45 13.97
N ALA A 317 1.14 6.59 12.65
CA ALA A 317 1.98 7.48 11.84
C ALA A 317 1.86 8.94 12.30
N ASP A 318 0.64 9.43 12.54
CA ASP A 318 0.40 10.80 13.03
C ASP A 318 1.06 11.05 14.38
N MET A 319 0.96 10.09 15.31
CA MET A 319 1.59 10.15 16.63
C MET A 319 3.12 10.21 16.52
N LEU A 320 3.73 9.33 15.72
CA LEU A 320 5.19 9.31 15.51
C LEU A 320 5.69 10.63 14.90
N ILE A 321 4.95 11.20 13.94
CA ILE A 321 5.30 12.50 13.34
C ILE A 321 5.19 13.61 14.38
N ARG A 322 4.14 13.63 15.21
CA ARG A 322 3.91 14.65 16.25
C ARG A 322 4.96 14.62 17.35
N GLU A 323 5.34 13.44 17.83
CA GLU A 323 6.40 13.29 18.85
C GLU A 323 7.72 13.90 18.35
N ARG A 324 7.97 13.79 17.06
CA ARG A 324 9.20 14.25 16.40
C ARG A 324 9.05 15.59 15.69
N ALA A 325 7.90 16.27 15.82
CA ALA A 325 7.63 17.57 15.21
C ALA A 325 8.58 18.68 15.70
N LYS A 326 9.15 18.53 16.90
CA LYS A 326 10.18 19.46 17.41
C LYS A 326 11.55 19.28 16.73
N GLN A 327 11.77 18.16 16.06
CA GLN A 327 13.05 17.77 15.46
C GLN A 327 13.08 17.96 13.94
N SER A 328 11.94 18.25 13.31
CA SER A 328 11.83 18.44 11.87
C SER A 328 10.79 19.51 11.52
N GLU A 329 11.21 20.48 10.71
CA GLU A 329 10.39 21.48 10.04
C GLU A 329 9.30 20.82 9.18
N THR A 330 9.61 19.72 8.48
CA THR A 330 8.64 18.96 7.70
C THR A 330 7.54 18.36 8.57
N ALA A 331 7.90 17.79 9.73
CA ALA A 331 6.94 17.29 10.70
C ALA A 331 6.11 18.41 11.32
N ALA A 332 6.72 19.58 11.64
CA ALA A 332 5.98 20.76 12.10
C ALA A 332 5.00 21.28 11.03
N ASN A 333 5.42 21.30 9.76
CA ASN A 333 4.58 21.68 8.63
C ASN A 333 3.43 20.71 8.42
N TYR A 334 3.65 19.41 8.61
CA TYR A 334 2.58 18.42 8.63
C TYR A 334 1.58 18.71 9.74
N VAL A 335 2.05 18.90 10.98
CA VAL A 335 1.18 19.22 12.13
C VAL A 335 0.38 20.50 11.89
N LYS A 336 0.99 21.52 11.26
CA LYS A 336 0.31 22.75 10.86
C LYS A 336 -0.74 22.51 9.77
N ALA A 337 -0.39 21.76 8.73
CA ALA A 337 -1.31 21.44 7.64
C ALA A 337 -2.52 20.64 8.14
N VAL A 338 -2.31 19.78 9.13
CA VAL A 338 -3.32 18.93 9.79
C VAL A 338 -4.08 19.66 10.92
N GLY A 339 -3.74 20.91 11.25
CA GLY A 339 -4.04 21.61 12.50
C GLY A 339 -5.39 21.35 13.23
N GLN A 340 -5.27 21.19 14.55
CA GLN A 340 -6.20 21.42 15.69
C GLN A 340 -7.66 20.89 15.75
N ASP A 341 -8.23 20.24 14.73
CA ASP A 341 -9.61 19.74 14.89
C ASP A 341 -9.75 18.54 15.86
N ASP A 342 -8.65 17.86 16.21
CA ASP A 342 -8.67 16.71 17.14
C ASP A 342 -8.71 17.10 18.64
N LEU A 343 -8.53 18.38 18.99
CA LEU A 343 -8.58 18.83 20.40
C LEU A 343 -9.99 19.05 20.95
N THR A 344 -11.03 18.97 20.11
CA THR A 344 -12.43 19.06 20.55
C THR A 344 -13.07 17.69 20.85
N GLY A 345 -12.36 16.60 20.56
CA GLY A 345 -12.82 15.23 20.84
C GLY A 345 -12.51 14.70 22.25
N LEU A 346 -11.66 15.38 23.03
CA LEU A 346 -11.29 14.96 24.38
C LEU A 346 -11.45 16.10 25.41
N GLY A 347 -12.64 16.18 26.03
CA GLY A 347 -12.75 16.51 27.46
C GLY A 347 -13.39 17.83 27.89
N CYS A 348 -14.55 17.68 28.55
CA CYS A 348 -15.11 18.51 29.63
C CYS A 348 -15.90 19.80 29.30
N ASN A 349 -17.22 19.66 29.35
CA ASN A 349 -18.19 20.74 29.54
C ASN A 349 -18.04 21.42 30.91
N VAL A 350 -18.15 22.74 30.93
CA VAL A 350 -18.86 23.47 32.00
C VAL A 350 -19.94 24.33 31.33
N SER A 351 -21.15 24.20 31.87
CA SER A 351 -22.47 24.61 31.37
C SER A 351 -22.71 26.12 31.26
N HIS A 352 -23.61 26.54 30.34
CA HIS A 352 -24.95 27.07 30.67
C HIS A 352 -25.79 27.39 29.41
N GLY A 353 -27.01 26.83 29.34
CA GLY A 353 -28.21 27.55 28.89
C GLY A 353 -28.65 27.48 27.41
N THR A 354 -29.79 26.81 27.21
CA THR A 354 -30.84 27.03 26.19
C THR A 354 -30.82 26.14 24.94
N SER A 355 -31.81 25.24 24.87
CA SER A 355 -32.18 24.36 23.75
C SER A 355 -32.64 25.16 22.51
N PRO A 356 -32.53 24.61 21.28
CA PRO A 356 -33.72 23.98 20.70
C PRO A 356 -33.50 22.75 19.80
N SER A 357 -34.49 21.85 19.91
CA SER A 357 -35.10 20.90 18.94
C SER A 357 -34.27 20.16 17.87
N LEU A 358 -34.40 18.83 17.95
CA LEU A 358 -34.09 17.79 16.99
C LEU A 358 -34.72 18.00 15.61
N ASN A 359 -33.97 17.66 14.56
CA ASN A 359 -34.50 17.04 13.35
C ASN A 359 -33.53 15.94 12.91
N GLU A 360 -34.01 14.70 12.94
CA GLU A 360 -33.34 13.52 12.42
C GLU A 360 -33.34 13.56 10.89
N ASN A 361 -32.16 13.41 10.27
CA ASN A 361 -32.01 12.73 8.99
C ASN A 361 -30.54 12.33 8.79
N GLY A 362 -30.32 11.07 8.39
CA GLY A 362 -29.04 10.37 8.43
C GLY A 362 -27.90 11.04 7.66
N PHE A 363 -26.75 11.16 8.32
CA PHE A 363 -25.51 11.68 7.75
C PHE A 363 -24.50 10.56 7.52
N SER A 364 -24.30 10.20 6.25
CA SER A 364 -23.05 9.62 5.76
C SER A 364 -22.00 10.74 5.71
N HIS A 365 -21.21 10.90 6.77
CA HIS A 365 -20.13 11.89 6.79
C HIS A 365 -18.91 11.36 6.02
N LYS A 366 -18.76 11.81 4.77
CA LYS A 366 -17.44 11.90 4.13
C LYS A 366 -16.62 12.92 4.93
N TYR A 367 -15.56 12.46 5.58
CA TYR A 367 -14.55 13.34 6.16
C TYR A 367 -13.83 14.07 5.01
N SER A 368 -14.19 15.34 4.77
CA SER A 368 -13.40 16.25 3.93
C SER A 368 -12.55 17.08 4.88
N ALA A 369 -11.30 16.68 5.10
CA ALA A 369 -10.35 17.50 5.83
C ALA A 369 -10.07 18.78 5.00
N THR A 370 -10.23 19.94 5.63
CA THR A 370 -10.01 21.26 5.02
C THR A 370 -8.57 21.66 5.33
N PHE A 371 -7.69 21.68 4.33
CA PHE A 371 -6.27 21.97 4.55
C PHE A 371 -5.98 23.44 4.23
N GLN A 372 -5.57 24.22 5.24
CA GLN A 372 -5.13 25.61 5.05
C GLN A 372 -3.62 25.74 5.27
N ASN A 373 -2.86 25.87 4.19
CA ASN A 373 -1.53 26.49 4.24
C ASN A 373 -1.64 27.94 3.77
N GLY A 374 -1.92 28.85 4.73
CA GLY A 374 -1.52 30.26 4.76
C GLY A 374 -1.70 31.16 3.50
N VAL A 375 -2.64 32.10 3.63
CA VAL A 375 -2.72 33.45 3.03
C VAL A 375 -2.57 33.57 1.49
N GLY A 376 -3.72 33.47 0.81
CA GLY A 376 -3.95 34.02 -0.52
C GLY A 376 -5.40 34.50 -0.62
N PHE A 377 -5.61 35.71 -1.10
CA PHE A 377 -6.90 36.40 -1.17
C PHE A 377 -8.03 35.54 -1.76
N ASP A 378 -9.01 35.20 -0.92
CA ASP A 378 -10.28 34.61 -1.34
C ASP A 378 -11.15 35.69 -1.98
N ASN A 379 -11.25 35.69 -3.31
CA ASN A 379 -12.42 36.24 -3.98
C ASN A 379 -13.53 35.21 -3.85
N GLY A 380 -14.55 35.56 -3.05
CA GLY A 380 -15.64 34.70 -2.61
C GLY A 380 -16.21 33.76 -3.67
N ASN A 381 -15.98 32.47 -3.45
CA ASN A 381 -16.96 31.40 -3.61
C ASN A 381 -16.39 30.16 -2.91
N GLY A 382 -16.78 29.99 -1.65
CA GLY A 382 -16.38 28.85 -0.82
C GLY A 382 -16.95 27.54 -1.36
N LEU A 383 -16.09 26.76 -2.00
CA LEU A 383 -16.06 25.31 -2.18
C LEU A 383 -14.71 25.04 -2.90
N TRP A 384 -14.09 23.87 -2.80
CA TRP A 384 -12.78 23.50 -3.40
C TRP A 384 -11.50 23.88 -2.63
N SER A 385 -11.31 23.31 -1.43
CA SER A 385 -10.05 23.37 -0.67
C SER A 385 -9.32 22.01 -0.58
N SER A 386 -9.40 21.17 -1.62
CA SER A 386 -8.97 19.76 -1.57
C SER A 386 -7.89 19.33 -2.57
N GLU A 387 -7.21 20.25 -3.28
CA GLU A 387 -6.28 19.88 -4.38
C GLU A 387 -4.81 20.28 -4.15
N GLN A 388 -4.44 20.79 -2.96
CA GLN A 388 -3.06 21.21 -2.71
C GLN A 388 -2.20 20.03 -2.20
N GLY A 389 -1.05 19.80 -2.82
CA GLY A 389 -0.13 18.73 -2.45
C GLY A 389 0.71 19.04 -1.20
N PHE A 390 1.42 18.03 -0.71
CA PHE A 390 2.35 18.15 0.41
C PHE A 390 3.81 18.12 -0.08
N ALA A 391 4.43 19.29 -0.08
CA ALA A 391 5.86 19.43 -0.39
C ALA A 391 6.72 18.94 0.78
N ILE A 392 7.78 18.21 0.44
CA ILE A 392 8.85 17.82 1.37
C ILE A 392 10.23 18.03 0.73
N GLY A 393 11.29 18.01 1.55
CA GLY A 393 12.68 18.08 1.09
C GLY A 393 13.36 19.40 1.43
N GLY A 394 14.27 19.85 0.58
CA GLY A 394 15.07 21.06 0.82
C GLY A 394 16.20 20.84 1.82
N GLN A 395 16.41 21.79 2.75
CA GLN A 395 17.57 21.80 3.65
C GLN A 395 17.62 20.54 4.55
N GLU A 396 16.47 20.07 5.03
CA GLU A 396 16.36 18.92 5.94
C GLU A 396 16.78 17.59 5.30
N ARG A 397 16.70 17.49 3.96
CA ARG A 397 17.11 16.28 3.22
C ARG A 397 18.63 16.12 3.22
N LEU A 398 19.40 17.21 3.36
CA LEU A 398 20.87 17.15 3.43
C LEU A 398 21.33 16.46 4.72
N SER A 399 20.56 16.60 5.80
CA SER A 399 20.74 15.89 7.07
C SER A 399 19.96 14.56 7.08
N ARG A 400 20.52 13.50 6.46
CA ARG A 400 19.91 12.15 6.40
C ARG A 400 19.50 11.53 7.74
N LEU A 401 19.85 12.14 8.87
CA LEU A 401 19.47 11.70 10.22
C LEU A 401 17.94 11.56 10.38
N ASN A 402 17.14 12.37 9.65
CA ASN A 402 15.68 12.40 9.78
C ASN A 402 14.93 12.07 8.47
N GLY A 403 15.61 11.49 7.47
CA GLY A 403 15.09 11.32 6.11
C GLY A 403 13.66 10.77 6.07
N TYR A 404 13.45 9.57 6.63
CA TYR A 404 12.18 8.87 6.59
C TYR A 404 10.98 9.63 7.20
N LEU A 405 11.20 10.60 8.10
CA LEU A 405 10.10 11.37 8.68
C LEU A 405 9.42 12.25 7.63
N SER A 406 10.18 12.73 6.65
CA SER A 406 9.64 13.57 5.59
C SER A 406 8.73 12.75 4.67
N GLU A 407 9.18 11.57 4.22
CA GLU A 407 8.37 10.69 3.40
C GLU A 407 7.19 10.09 4.17
N LEU A 408 7.37 9.79 5.47
CA LEU A 408 6.27 9.35 6.34
C LEU A 408 5.20 10.44 6.51
N ALA A 409 5.60 11.71 6.65
CA ALA A 409 4.68 12.83 6.71
C ALA A 409 3.88 13.01 5.42
N ALA A 410 4.54 12.88 4.26
CA ALA A 410 3.85 12.88 2.97
C ALA A 410 2.86 11.70 2.84
N ALA A 411 3.25 10.52 3.31
CA ALA A 411 2.38 9.34 3.32
C ALA A 411 1.14 9.52 4.21
N ALA A 412 1.34 9.97 5.45
CA ALA A 412 0.24 10.22 6.38
C ALA A 412 -0.70 11.32 5.86
N PHE A 413 -0.16 12.37 5.23
CA PHE A 413 -0.96 13.43 4.61
C PHE A 413 -1.87 12.88 3.51
N VAL A 414 -1.33 12.07 2.60
CA VAL A 414 -2.10 11.47 1.50
C VAL A 414 -3.12 10.46 2.00
N CYS A 415 -2.77 9.65 2.98
CA CYS A 415 -3.71 8.74 3.64
C CYS A 415 -4.91 9.48 4.24
N ARG A 416 -4.64 10.60 4.95
CA ARG A 416 -5.69 11.44 5.54
C ARG A 416 -6.55 12.14 4.48
N GLY A 417 -5.99 12.44 3.31
CA GLY A 417 -6.71 13.04 2.19
C GLY A 417 -7.60 12.07 1.38
N GLY A 418 -7.60 10.77 1.70
CA GLY A 418 -8.55 9.80 1.16
C GLY A 418 -7.97 8.67 0.32
N VAL A 419 -6.65 8.67 0.07
CA VAL A 419 -5.98 7.47 -0.46
C VAL A 419 -5.93 6.43 0.66
N GLN A 420 -6.28 5.18 0.36
CA GLN A 420 -6.43 4.17 1.42
C GLN A 420 -5.07 3.71 1.95
N ARG A 421 -4.09 3.54 1.07
CA ARG A 421 -2.79 2.95 1.41
C ARG A 421 -1.64 3.68 0.72
N VAL A 422 -0.59 3.94 1.48
CA VAL A 422 0.67 4.48 0.97
C VAL A 422 1.80 3.53 1.34
N HIS A 423 2.61 3.15 0.35
CA HIS A 423 3.73 2.23 0.52
C HIS A 423 5.04 2.98 0.36
N LEU A 424 5.95 2.82 1.32
CA LEU A 424 7.29 3.42 1.34
C LEU A 424 8.30 2.29 1.17
N LEU A 425 8.94 2.22 0.00
CA LEU A 425 9.74 1.07 -0.44
C LEU A 425 11.20 1.46 -0.70
N ASP A 426 12.16 0.67 -0.22
CA ASP A 426 13.57 0.88 -0.55
C ASP A 426 13.87 0.45 -1.99
N GLY A 427 14.14 1.42 -2.86
CA GLY A 427 14.42 1.19 -4.28
C GLY A 427 15.68 0.37 -4.56
N LYS A 428 16.56 0.15 -3.57
CA LYS A 428 17.76 -0.70 -3.74
C LYS A 428 17.44 -2.19 -3.74
N ILE A 429 16.25 -2.58 -3.29
CA ILE A 429 15.88 -3.99 -3.19
C ILE A 429 15.36 -4.45 -4.56
N GLY A 430 16.06 -5.41 -5.17
CA GLY A 430 15.59 -6.02 -6.43
C GLY A 430 14.22 -6.69 -6.26
N GLY A 431 13.29 -6.40 -7.17
CA GLY A 431 11.93 -6.93 -7.14
C GLY A 431 11.04 -6.34 -6.04
N VAL A 432 11.37 -5.16 -5.50
CA VAL A 432 10.68 -4.59 -4.33
C VAL A 432 9.18 -4.40 -4.55
N LEU A 433 8.76 -4.02 -5.77
CA LEU A 433 7.34 -3.84 -6.09
C LEU A 433 6.57 -5.16 -6.06
N LEU A 434 7.15 -6.21 -6.65
CA LEU A 434 6.53 -7.54 -6.67
C LEU A 434 6.46 -8.15 -5.27
N LYS A 435 7.52 -7.97 -4.48
CA LYS A 435 7.58 -8.42 -3.09
C LYS A 435 6.57 -7.69 -2.20
N GLU A 436 6.37 -6.40 -2.42
CA GLU A 436 5.40 -5.63 -1.66
C GLU A 436 3.95 -5.99 -2.03
N LEU A 437 3.63 -6.09 -3.32
CA LEU A 437 2.25 -6.22 -3.78
C LEU A 437 1.73 -7.67 -3.76
N PHE A 438 2.61 -8.66 -3.86
CA PHE A 438 2.22 -10.07 -3.98
C PHE A 438 2.67 -10.95 -2.82
N GLN A 439 3.28 -10.36 -1.79
CA GLN A 439 3.54 -11.05 -0.53
C GLN A 439 2.75 -10.40 0.58
N ARG A 440 2.30 -11.22 1.51
CA ARG A 440 1.40 -10.79 2.57
C ARG A 440 2.01 -9.73 3.50
N ASP A 441 3.26 -9.96 3.90
CA ASP A 441 3.92 -9.07 4.85
C ASP A 441 4.60 -7.88 4.20
N GLY A 442 4.71 -7.89 2.87
CA GLY A 442 5.51 -6.94 2.11
C GLY A 442 6.98 -6.90 2.56
N VAL A 443 7.72 -5.95 2.00
CA VAL A 443 9.13 -5.68 2.35
C VAL A 443 9.37 -4.24 2.75
N GLY A 444 8.41 -3.34 2.50
CA GLY A 444 8.50 -1.94 2.89
C GLY A 444 7.67 -1.59 4.11
N THR A 445 7.37 -0.31 4.22
CA THR A 445 6.50 0.27 5.25
C THR A 445 5.21 0.72 4.60
N MET A 446 4.09 0.20 5.09
CA MET A 446 2.78 0.61 4.62
C MET A 446 2.06 1.47 5.68
N VAL A 447 1.58 2.63 5.25
CA VAL A 447 0.67 3.48 6.03
C VAL A 447 -0.74 3.28 5.49
N ALA A 448 -1.70 2.96 6.35
CA ALA A 448 -3.10 2.73 5.93
C ALA A 448 -4.09 3.59 6.72
N SER A 449 -5.11 4.11 6.03
CA SER A 449 -6.26 4.79 6.65
C SER A 449 -7.46 3.86 6.88
N ASP A 450 -7.47 2.67 6.24
CA ASP A 450 -8.47 1.63 6.45
C ASP A 450 -8.06 0.63 7.55
N LEU A 451 -9.03 -0.20 7.99
CA LEU A 451 -8.80 -1.34 8.90
C LEU A 451 -8.01 -2.43 8.17
N TYR A 452 -6.73 -2.17 7.92
CA TYR A 452 -5.78 -3.16 7.40
C TYR A 452 -5.48 -4.25 8.45
N GLU A 453 -5.34 -3.82 9.70
CA GLU A 453 -5.30 -4.68 10.88
C GLU A 453 -6.42 -4.28 11.84
N GLY A 454 -7.21 -5.24 12.31
CA GLY A 454 -8.33 -4.98 13.21
C GLY A 454 -8.43 -6.02 14.32
N THR A 455 -8.49 -5.55 15.57
CA THR A 455 -8.86 -6.39 16.71
C THR A 455 -10.38 -6.45 16.83
N ARG A 456 -10.95 -7.65 16.79
CA ARG A 456 -12.40 -7.87 16.91
C ARG A 456 -12.73 -9.18 17.61
N MET A 457 -14.01 -9.37 17.93
CA MET A 457 -14.54 -10.66 18.34
C MET A 457 -14.40 -11.69 17.21
N ALA A 458 -14.08 -12.94 17.59
CA ALA A 458 -14.00 -14.05 16.67
C ALA A 458 -15.38 -14.40 16.09
N ARG A 459 -15.40 -14.83 14.83
CA ARG A 459 -16.56 -15.35 14.11
C ARG A 459 -16.33 -16.82 13.77
N LYS A 460 -17.39 -17.56 13.46
CA LYS A 460 -17.30 -18.98 13.09
C LYS A 460 -16.33 -19.25 11.93
N ILE A 461 -16.21 -18.30 10.99
CA ILE A 461 -15.28 -18.39 9.84
C ILE A 461 -13.80 -18.33 10.25
N ASP A 462 -13.48 -17.82 11.45
CA ASP A 462 -12.11 -17.59 11.90
C ASP A 462 -11.49 -18.83 12.56
N ILE A 463 -12.31 -19.82 12.95
CA ILE A 463 -11.90 -21.03 13.67
C ILE A 463 -10.72 -21.75 12.98
N PRO A 464 -10.72 -21.97 11.65
CA PRO A 464 -9.59 -22.60 10.98
C PRO A 464 -8.29 -21.81 11.15
N GLY A 465 -8.36 -20.47 11.07
CA GLY A 465 -7.19 -19.59 11.25
C GLY A 465 -6.68 -19.59 12.70
N ILE A 466 -7.58 -19.58 13.67
CA ILE A 466 -7.23 -19.70 15.11
C ILE A 466 -6.54 -21.05 15.38
N LYS A 467 -7.08 -22.15 14.82
CA LYS A 467 -6.50 -23.49 14.96
C LYS A 467 -5.09 -23.56 14.38
N GLN A 468 -4.86 -22.96 13.21
CA GLN A 468 -3.55 -22.89 12.58
C GLN A 468 -2.51 -22.16 13.46
N LEU A 469 -2.93 -21.13 14.19
CA LEU A 469 -2.06 -20.39 15.11
C LEU A 469 -1.74 -21.15 16.40
N ILE A 470 -2.74 -21.83 16.96
CA ILE A 470 -2.64 -22.49 18.27
C ILE A 470 -1.95 -23.85 18.16
N GLN A 471 -2.14 -24.60 17.08
CA GLN A 471 -1.64 -25.97 16.93
C GLN A 471 -0.12 -26.14 17.21
N PRO A 472 0.80 -25.31 16.68
CA PRO A 472 2.23 -25.43 17.01
C PRO A 472 2.55 -25.20 18.49
N LEU A 473 1.73 -24.39 19.18
CA LEU A 473 1.88 -24.11 20.61
C LEU A 473 1.31 -25.24 21.48
N GLU A 474 0.31 -25.95 21.00
CA GLU A 474 -0.19 -27.17 21.65
C GLU A 474 0.81 -28.31 21.54
N GLU A 475 1.39 -28.50 20.34
CA GLU A 475 2.40 -29.54 20.08
C GLU A 475 3.68 -29.31 20.90
N SER A 476 4.07 -28.05 21.13
CA SER A 476 5.19 -27.68 22.01
C SER A 476 4.86 -27.66 23.51
N GLY A 477 3.61 -27.97 23.89
CA GLY A 477 3.15 -28.00 25.28
C GLY A 477 3.01 -26.62 25.94
N ILE A 478 3.11 -25.53 25.17
CA ILE A 478 2.91 -24.16 25.66
C ILE A 478 1.42 -23.91 25.94
N LEU A 479 0.54 -24.33 25.03
CA LEU A 479 -0.92 -24.27 25.20
C LEU A 479 -1.52 -25.63 25.55
N ILE A 480 -2.75 -25.63 26.05
CA ILE A 480 -3.54 -26.85 26.27
C ILE A 480 -4.19 -27.20 24.94
N ARG A 481 -4.14 -28.47 24.56
CA ARG A 481 -4.77 -28.97 23.33
C ARG A 481 -6.28 -28.74 23.39
N ARG A 482 -6.85 -28.12 22.35
CA ARG A 482 -8.28 -27.87 22.21
C ARG A 482 -8.85 -28.52 20.96
N THR A 483 -10.07 -29.02 21.07
CA THR A 483 -10.81 -29.50 19.89
C THR A 483 -11.52 -28.35 19.18
N GLU A 484 -12.01 -28.61 17.96
CA GLU A 484 -12.73 -27.59 17.20
C GLU A 484 -14.07 -27.25 17.84
N GLU A 485 -14.71 -28.24 18.46
CA GLU A 485 -15.95 -28.09 19.22
C GLU A 485 -15.74 -27.19 20.44
N GLU A 486 -14.65 -27.39 21.20
CA GLU A 486 -14.32 -26.55 22.35
C GLU A 486 -14.03 -25.10 21.94
N LEU A 487 -13.44 -24.88 20.76
CA LEU A 487 -13.23 -23.53 20.23
C LEU A 487 -14.55 -22.88 19.78
N LEU A 488 -15.48 -23.66 19.25
CA LEU A 488 -16.83 -23.19 18.89
C LEU A 488 -17.66 -22.83 20.14
N GLU A 489 -17.57 -23.63 21.21
CA GLU A 489 -18.20 -23.32 22.50
C GLU A 489 -17.62 -22.06 23.14
N ALA A 490 -16.33 -21.80 22.92
CA ALA A 490 -15.64 -20.61 23.42
C ALA A 490 -15.69 -19.39 22.47
N LEU A 491 -16.44 -19.46 21.36
CA LEU A 491 -16.39 -18.45 20.29
C LEU A 491 -16.63 -17.03 20.79
N ASP A 492 -17.62 -16.83 21.67
CA ASP A 492 -18.00 -15.51 22.21
C ASP A 492 -16.96 -14.93 23.18
N SER A 493 -16.02 -15.77 23.64
CA SER A 493 -14.90 -15.39 24.47
C SER A 493 -13.61 -15.17 23.67
N LEU A 494 -13.57 -15.59 22.40
CA LEU A 494 -12.41 -15.49 21.53
C LEU A 494 -12.33 -14.11 20.87
N ILE A 495 -11.13 -13.55 20.88
CA ILE A 495 -10.77 -12.28 20.28
C ILE A 495 -9.65 -12.56 19.29
N VAL A 496 -9.74 -11.95 18.12
CA VAL A 496 -8.79 -12.14 17.04
C VAL A 496 -8.28 -10.81 16.53
N VAL A 497 -7.03 -10.80 16.08
CA VAL A 497 -6.50 -9.76 15.22
C VAL A 497 -6.53 -10.30 13.81
N GLU A 498 -7.30 -9.64 12.96
CA GLU A 498 -7.42 -9.93 11.53
C GLU A 498 -6.50 -8.98 10.75
N ARG A 499 -5.76 -9.52 9.78
CA ARG A 499 -5.02 -8.78 8.77
C ARG A 499 -5.38 -9.35 7.40
N GLU A 500 -6.01 -8.52 6.56
CA GLU A 500 -6.46 -8.88 5.21
C GLU A 500 -7.21 -10.23 5.13
N GLY A 501 -8.22 -10.43 5.98
CA GLY A 501 -9.04 -11.64 5.98
C GLY A 501 -8.45 -12.85 6.71
N GLN A 502 -7.21 -12.78 7.20
CA GLN A 502 -6.60 -13.86 7.98
C GLN A 502 -6.32 -13.46 9.42
N ILE A 503 -6.46 -14.43 10.30
CA ILE A 503 -6.16 -14.27 11.72
C ILE A 503 -4.64 -14.36 11.91
N ILE A 504 -4.05 -13.28 12.43
CA ILE A 504 -2.61 -13.19 12.74
C ILE A 504 -2.34 -13.33 14.24
N ALA A 505 -3.33 -13.05 15.08
CA ALA A 505 -3.24 -13.24 16.51
C ALA A 505 -4.60 -13.62 17.09
N SER A 506 -4.60 -14.37 18.18
CA SER A 506 -5.82 -14.75 18.90
C SER A 506 -5.59 -14.76 20.41
N ALA A 507 -6.65 -14.53 21.16
CA ALA A 507 -6.68 -14.66 22.61
C ALA A 507 -8.12 -14.97 23.06
N ALA A 508 -8.29 -15.40 24.30
CA ALA A 508 -9.59 -15.63 24.91
C ALA A 508 -9.70 -14.87 26.23
N LEU A 509 -10.87 -14.28 26.47
CA LEU A 509 -11.26 -13.68 27.75
C LEU A 509 -12.46 -14.45 28.31
N PHE A 510 -12.27 -15.20 29.39
CA PHE A 510 -13.35 -15.90 30.08
C PHE A 510 -13.77 -15.13 31.35
N PRO A 511 -14.98 -14.55 31.40
CA PRO A 511 -15.43 -13.78 32.55
C PRO A 511 -15.95 -14.66 33.70
N PHE A 512 -15.63 -14.28 34.94
CA PHE A 512 -16.16 -14.84 36.19
C PHE A 512 -16.83 -13.71 36.98
N PHE A 513 -18.13 -13.54 36.77
CA PHE A 513 -18.88 -12.38 37.30
C PHE A 513 -19.05 -12.39 38.82
N LYS A 514 -19.13 -13.56 39.46
CA LYS A 514 -19.31 -13.65 40.92
C LYS A 514 -18.11 -13.06 41.68
N GLU A 515 -16.90 -13.37 41.21
CA GLU A 515 -15.64 -12.88 41.78
C GLU A 515 -15.10 -11.63 41.06
N LYS A 516 -15.87 -11.06 40.13
CA LYS A 516 -15.48 -9.90 39.30
C LYS A 516 -14.09 -10.02 38.67
N CYS A 517 -13.76 -11.19 38.15
CA CYS A 517 -12.45 -11.41 37.52
C CYS A 517 -12.56 -12.09 36.16
N GLY A 518 -11.52 -11.96 35.33
CA GLY A 518 -11.47 -12.57 34.01
C GLY A 518 -10.18 -13.37 33.79
N GLU A 519 -10.30 -14.54 33.15
CA GLU A 519 -9.14 -15.30 32.71
C GLU A 519 -8.70 -14.87 31.31
N VAL A 520 -7.44 -14.46 31.18
CA VAL A 520 -6.78 -14.31 29.88
C VAL A 520 -6.15 -15.63 29.49
N ALA A 521 -6.63 -16.24 28.41
CA ALA A 521 -6.20 -17.54 27.96
C ALA A 521 -5.83 -17.53 26.47
N ALA A 522 -5.06 -18.55 26.05
CA ALA A 522 -4.73 -18.82 24.64
C ALA A 522 -4.13 -17.64 23.85
N ILE A 523 -3.46 -16.68 24.53
CA ILE A 523 -2.82 -15.58 23.82
C ILE A 523 -1.75 -16.13 22.87
N THR A 524 -1.91 -15.82 21.59
CA THR A 524 -1.12 -16.40 20.51
C THR A 524 -0.93 -15.35 19.43
N VAL A 525 0.31 -15.20 18.97
CA VAL A 525 0.66 -14.34 17.83
C VAL A 525 1.42 -15.20 16.83
N SER A 526 1.07 -15.05 15.54
CA SER A 526 1.77 -15.65 14.42
C SER A 526 3.28 -15.41 14.54
N PRO A 527 4.15 -16.42 14.32
CA PRO A 527 5.60 -16.26 14.38
C PRO A 527 6.13 -15.05 13.60
N ASP A 528 5.55 -14.79 12.43
CA ASP A 528 5.99 -13.73 11.52
C ASP A 528 5.65 -12.32 12.02
N CYS A 529 4.64 -12.21 12.89
CA CYS A 529 4.17 -10.94 13.47
C CYS A 529 4.65 -10.72 14.91
N ARG A 530 5.54 -11.58 15.44
CA ARG A 530 6.10 -11.40 16.79
C ARG A 530 7.04 -10.20 16.83
N GLY A 531 7.04 -9.49 17.96
CA GLY A 531 7.85 -8.27 18.14
C GLY A 531 7.22 -7.00 17.56
N GLN A 532 6.10 -7.10 16.84
CA GLN A 532 5.40 -5.95 16.23
C GLN A 532 4.25 -5.41 17.10
N GLY A 533 4.28 -5.66 18.42
CA GLY A 533 3.26 -5.16 19.35
C GLY A 533 1.86 -5.81 19.26
N GLN A 534 1.65 -6.84 18.42
CA GLN A 534 0.32 -7.46 18.26
C GLN A 534 -0.21 -8.12 19.54
N GLY A 535 0.69 -8.66 20.37
CA GLY A 535 0.32 -9.18 21.70
C GLY A 535 -0.14 -8.06 22.65
N ASP A 536 0.43 -6.87 22.53
CA ASP A 536 0.07 -5.69 23.31
C ASP A 536 -1.31 -5.19 22.91
N LYS A 537 -1.55 -5.05 21.61
CA LYS A 537 -2.87 -4.69 21.06
C LYS A 537 -3.97 -5.64 21.54
N LEU A 538 -3.70 -6.95 21.56
CA LEU A 538 -4.64 -7.94 22.09
C LEU A 538 -4.91 -7.76 23.58
N LEU A 539 -3.84 -7.60 24.38
CA LEU A 539 -3.98 -7.44 25.82
C LEU A 539 -4.72 -6.15 26.18
N ASP A 540 -4.40 -5.03 25.53
CA ASP A 540 -5.08 -3.74 25.73
C ASP A 540 -6.57 -3.83 25.40
N TYR A 541 -6.92 -4.53 24.30
CA TYR A 541 -8.31 -4.78 23.95
C TYR A 541 -9.03 -5.63 25.01
N ILE A 542 -8.37 -6.68 25.52
CA ILE A 542 -8.90 -7.54 26.58
C ILE A 542 -9.10 -6.76 27.87
N GLU A 543 -8.15 -5.90 28.27
CA GLU A 543 -8.25 -5.06 29.46
C GLU A 543 -9.44 -4.11 29.37
N LYS A 544 -9.61 -3.43 28.23
CA LYS A 544 -10.78 -2.56 27.98
C LYS A 544 -12.09 -3.34 28.02
N LYS A 545 -12.15 -4.49 27.35
CA LYS A 545 -13.35 -5.36 27.34
C LYS A 545 -13.67 -5.90 28.74
N ALA A 546 -12.67 -6.27 29.52
CA ALA A 546 -12.87 -6.76 30.89
C ALA A 546 -13.42 -5.65 31.80
N SER A 547 -12.88 -4.44 31.69
CA SER A 547 -13.40 -3.27 32.40
C SER A 547 -14.83 -2.94 31.98
N SER A 548 -15.18 -3.02 30.69
CA SER A 548 -16.55 -2.77 30.22
C SER A 548 -17.55 -3.82 30.71
N LEU A 549 -17.08 -5.05 31.00
CA LEU A 549 -17.86 -6.12 31.63
C LEU A 549 -17.95 -5.98 33.16
N GLY A 550 -17.36 -4.94 33.75
CA GLY A 550 -17.36 -4.70 35.20
C GLY A 550 -16.42 -5.63 35.98
N LEU A 551 -15.43 -6.22 35.31
CA LEU A 551 -14.40 -7.02 35.97
C LEU A 551 -13.34 -6.08 36.58
N GLU A 552 -12.84 -6.42 37.76
CA GLU A 552 -11.86 -5.63 38.51
C GLU A 552 -10.46 -6.24 38.43
N ILE A 553 -10.36 -7.53 38.10
CA ILE A 553 -9.11 -8.29 38.12
C ILE A 553 -9.01 -9.17 36.87
N LEU A 554 -7.85 -9.17 36.22
CA LEU A 554 -7.48 -10.20 35.25
C LEU A 554 -6.53 -11.19 35.88
N PHE A 555 -6.68 -12.47 35.54
CA PHE A 555 -5.73 -13.51 35.91
C PHE A 555 -5.34 -14.37 34.71
N LEU A 556 -4.20 -15.03 34.80
CA LEU A 556 -3.70 -15.92 33.75
C LEU A 556 -2.87 -17.05 34.33
N LEU A 557 -2.72 -18.09 33.52
CA LEU A 557 -1.90 -19.27 33.80
C LEU A 557 -0.85 -19.41 32.71
N THR A 558 0.43 -19.46 33.07
CA THR A 558 1.51 -19.60 32.09
C THR A 558 2.64 -20.51 32.59
N THR A 559 3.26 -21.24 31.67
CA THR A 559 4.42 -22.12 31.95
C THR A 559 5.74 -21.50 31.53
N ARG A 560 5.75 -20.62 30.51
CA ARG A 560 6.97 -20.10 29.88
C ARG A 560 6.99 -18.60 29.62
N THR A 561 5.84 -17.93 29.61
CA THR A 561 5.73 -16.55 29.11
C THR A 561 5.47 -15.53 30.22
N ALA A 562 5.93 -15.80 31.45
CA ALA A 562 5.67 -14.96 32.61
C ALA A 562 6.24 -13.54 32.47
N ASP A 563 7.50 -13.41 32.05
CA ASP A 563 8.21 -12.12 32.00
C ASP A 563 7.56 -11.08 31.08
N TRP A 564 6.85 -11.54 30.05
CA TRP A 564 6.10 -10.66 29.16
C TRP A 564 4.92 -10.01 29.89
N PHE A 565 4.16 -10.79 30.66
CA PHE A 565 3.03 -10.30 31.46
C PHE A 565 3.47 -9.49 32.67
N VAL A 566 4.56 -9.88 33.34
CA VAL A 566 5.08 -9.15 34.51
C VAL A 566 5.43 -7.71 34.14
N ARG A 567 6.08 -7.50 32.98
CA ARG A 567 6.36 -6.16 32.44
C ARG A 567 5.12 -5.31 32.15
N ARG A 568 3.94 -5.93 32.07
CA ARG A 568 2.64 -5.29 31.79
C ARG A 568 1.76 -5.17 33.03
N GLY A 569 2.34 -5.37 34.21
CA GLY A 569 1.68 -5.13 35.50
C GLY A 569 1.00 -6.36 36.10
N PHE A 570 1.28 -7.57 35.60
CA PHE A 570 0.84 -8.80 36.26
C PHE A 570 1.81 -9.21 37.38
N SER A 571 1.27 -9.54 38.55
CA SER A 571 2.02 -10.05 39.71
C SER A 571 1.70 -11.52 39.98
N GLU A 572 2.70 -12.31 40.37
CA GLU A 572 2.52 -13.72 40.72
C GLU A 572 1.60 -13.87 41.94
N CYS A 573 0.68 -14.83 41.92
CA CYS A 573 -0.29 -15.06 42.99
C CYS A 573 -0.38 -16.56 43.36
N SER A 574 -0.90 -16.85 44.55
CA SER A 574 -1.19 -18.24 44.94
C SER A 574 -2.47 -18.75 44.29
N ILE A 575 -2.60 -20.07 44.16
CA ILE A 575 -3.78 -20.74 43.58
C ILE A 575 -5.09 -20.38 44.30
N GLU A 576 -5.01 -19.98 45.56
CA GLU A 576 -6.16 -19.64 46.41
C GLU A 576 -6.92 -18.41 45.91
N HIS A 577 -6.23 -17.51 45.21
CA HIS A 577 -6.79 -16.28 44.65
C HIS A 577 -7.58 -16.52 43.35
N ILE A 578 -7.48 -17.71 42.74
CA ILE A 578 -8.20 -18.06 41.51
C ILE A 578 -9.65 -18.43 41.85
N PRO A 579 -10.65 -18.11 41.00
CA PRO A 579 -12.03 -18.55 41.18
C PRO A 579 -12.17 -20.05 41.44
N GLN A 580 -13.08 -20.42 42.35
CA GLN A 580 -13.28 -21.82 42.73
C GLN A 580 -13.71 -22.69 41.55
N GLU A 581 -14.57 -22.14 40.68
CA GLU A 581 -15.03 -22.82 39.46
C GLU A 581 -13.87 -23.17 38.52
N ARG A 582 -12.89 -22.26 38.40
CA ARG A 582 -11.70 -22.49 37.58
C ARG A 582 -10.71 -23.44 38.25
N ARG A 583 -10.47 -23.30 39.56
CA ARG A 583 -9.54 -24.15 40.33
C ARG A 583 -9.78 -25.65 40.12
N LYS A 584 -11.04 -26.09 40.07
CA LYS A 584 -11.43 -27.49 39.85
C LYS A 584 -10.99 -28.05 38.49
N LYS A 585 -10.82 -27.18 37.49
CA LYS A 585 -10.46 -27.54 36.10
C LYS A 585 -8.97 -27.33 35.79
N ILE A 586 -8.15 -26.91 36.76
CA ILE A 586 -6.72 -26.66 36.53
C ILE A 586 -5.98 -27.99 36.47
N ASN A 587 -5.22 -28.20 35.39
CA ASN A 587 -4.34 -29.35 35.28
C ASN A 587 -3.02 -29.11 36.05
N LEU A 588 -2.94 -29.63 37.28
CA LEU A 588 -1.79 -29.47 38.17
C LEU A 588 -0.49 -30.08 37.63
N SER A 589 -0.56 -31.06 36.71
CA SER A 589 0.64 -31.70 36.14
C SER A 589 1.47 -30.75 35.29
N ARG A 590 0.87 -29.66 34.77
CA ARG A 590 1.54 -28.65 33.94
C ARG A 590 2.42 -27.69 34.74
N ARG A 591 2.32 -27.68 36.08
CA ARG A 591 3.08 -26.76 36.97
C ARG A 591 3.04 -25.30 36.49
N SER A 592 1.89 -24.85 35.99
CA SER A 592 1.71 -23.48 35.53
C SER A 592 1.76 -22.52 36.71
N LYS A 593 2.40 -21.37 36.51
CA LYS A 593 2.39 -20.27 37.46
C LYS A 593 1.16 -19.40 37.24
N TYR A 594 0.71 -18.76 38.31
CA TYR A 594 -0.51 -17.96 38.34
C TYR A 594 -0.16 -16.49 38.50
N TYR A 595 -0.78 -15.64 37.68
CA TYR A 595 -0.55 -14.21 37.73
C TYR A 595 -1.87 -13.46 37.74
N MET A 596 -1.88 -12.30 38.40
CA MET A 596 -3.03 -11.41 38.50
C MET A 596 -2.64 -9.96 38.25
N LYS A 597 -3.54 -9.20 37.64
CA LYS A 597 -3.45 -7.75 37.45
C LYS A 597 -4.77 -7.12 37.86
N LYS A 598 -4.70 -6.07 38.68
CA LYS A 598 -5.87 -5.23 38.96
C LYS A 598 -6.09 -4.30 37.77
N LEU A 599 -7.33 -4.24 37.29
CA LEU A 599 -7.71 -3.34 36.22
C LEU A 599 -7.88 -1.93 36.77
N LEU A 600 -7.47 -0.94 35.97
CA LEU A 600 -7.78 0.45 36.27
C LEU A 600 -9.25 0.70 35.89
N PRO A 601 -10.02 1.43 36.72
CA PRO A 601 -11.41 1.74 36.41
C PRO A 601 -11.47 2.54 35.11
N ASP A 602 -12.31 2.09 34.18
CA ASP A 602 -12.47 2.72 32.88
C ASP A 602 -13.05 4.13 33.05
N ARG A 603 -12.21 5.15 32.81
CA ARG A 603 -12.61 6.57 32.82
C ARG A 603 -13.02 7.07 31.42
N SER A 604 -12.95 6.23 30.38
CA SER A 604 -13.07 6.66 29.00
C SER A 604 -14.52 6.74 28.48
N GLY A 605 -15.49 6.10 29.15
CA GLY A 605 -16.91 6.22 28.81
C GLY A 605 -17.32 5.56 27.48
N ILE A 606 -16.43 4.83 26.82
CA ILE A 606 -16.69 4.18 25.53
C ILE A 606 -17.34 2.82 25.80
N ARG A 607 -18.66 2.71 25.57
CA ARG A 607 -19.36 1.42 25.56
C ARG A 607 -18.96 0.64 24.31
N LEU A 608 -18.18 -0.43 24.47
CA LEU A 608 -18.05 -1.47 23.45
C LEU A 608 -19.37 -2.24 23.40
N ASP A 609 -19.98 -2.35 22.22
CA ASP A 609 -21.34 -2.86 22.00
C ASP A 609 -21.65 -4.12 22.83
N GLY A 610 -22.65 -3.98 23.70
CA GLY A 610 -23.18 -5.05 24.53
C GLY A 610 -24.11 -5.94 23.71
N ALA A 611 -23.61 -7.09 23.28
CA ALA A 611 -24.45 -8.20 22.85
C ALA A 611 -24.36 -9.34 23.89
N PHE A 612 -25.10 -9.19 24.99
CA PHE A 612 -25.43 -10.29 25.91
C PHE A 612 -26.83 -10.06 26.48
N THR A 613 -27.82 -10.63 25.82
CA THR A 613 -29.07 -11.13 26.41
C THR A 613 -29.38 -12.46 25.78
#